data_AF-T1XGU4-F1
#
_entry.id   AF-T1XGU4-F1
#
_cell.length_a   1.000
_cell.length_b   1.000
_cell.length_c   1.000
_cell.angle_alpha   90.00
_cell.angle_beta   90.00
_cell.angle_gamma   90.00
#
_symmetry.space_group_name_H-M   'P 1'
#
loop_
_entity.id
_entity.type
_entity.pdbx_description
1 polymer ?
#
loop_
_entity_poly.entity_id
_entity_poly.type
_entity_poly.pdbx_seq_one_letter_code
_entity_poly.pdbx_strand_id
1 'polypeptide(L)' 'MPRKITLPAWAAQQFDPAPTENTLRAWARSGRIVPAPLKIGRTYWVEPTAKHIAEVMADNRLVSRLRLSKP' A
#
# COMPACT_ATOMS: atom_id res chain seq x y z
N MET A 1 -18.74 -4.00 4.84
CA MET A 1 -17.76 -3.12 4.16
C MET A 1 -16.49 -3.11 4.99
N PRO A 2 -15.29 -3.29 4.39
CA PRO A 2 -14.05 -3.18 5.15
C PRO A 2 -13.92 -1.76 5.71
N ARG A 3 -13.59 -1.66 7.00
CA ARG A 3 -13.35 -0.38 7.68
C ARG A 3 -12.14 0.28 7.04
N LYS A 4 -12.26 1.52 6.57
CA LYS A 4 -11.13 2.31 6.05
C LYS A 4 -10.47 3.10 7.18
N ILE A 5 -9.17 3.30 7.07
CA ILE A 5 -8.34 4.10 7.98
C ILE A 5 -7.70 5.25 7.21
N THR A 6 -7.21 6.26 7.91
CA THR A 6 -6.51 7.38 7.26
C THR A 6 -5.17 6.91 6.69
N LEU A 7 -4.72 7.55 5.61
CA LEU A 7 -3.46 7.23 4.95
C LEU A 7 -2.23 7.30 5.88
N PRO A 8 -2.11 8.27 6.81
CA PRO A 8 -1.03 8.27 7.81
C PRO A 8 -1.15 7.11 8.81
N ALA A 9 -2.36 6.77 9.26
CA ALA A 9 -2.56 5.66 10.19
C ALA A 9 -2.19 4.31 9.56
N TRP A 10 -2.54 4.12 8.29
CA TRP A 10 -2.08 2.96 7.51
C TRP A 10 -0.57 2.91 7.39
N ALA A 11 0.08 4.05 7.08
CA ALA A 11 1.53 4.09 6.93
C ALA A 11 2.26 3.76 8.23
N ALA A 12 1.76 4.22 9.38
CA ALA A 12 2.30 3.89 10.70
C ALA A 12 2.13 2.42 11.08
N GLN A 13 1.17 1.71 10.49
CA GLN A 13 1.00 0.26 10.70
C GLN A 13 1.95 -0.56 9.82
N GLN A 14 2.35 -0.01 8.66
CA GLN A 14 3.05 -0.78 7.62
C GLN A 14 4.54 -0.46 7.49
N PHE A 15 4.99 0.68 8.00
CA PHE A 15 6.37 1.14 7.86
C PHE A 15 6.89 1.67 9.20
N ASP A 16 8.12 1.29 9.53
CA ASP A 16 8.86 1.83 10.66
C ASP A 16 10.29 2.22 10.20
N PRO A 17 10.62 3.53 10.12
CA PRO A 17 9.76 4.68 10.40
C PRO A 17 8.71 4.92 9.30
N ALA A 18 7.57 5.49 9.69
CA ALA A 18 6.52 5.87 8.75
C ALA A 18 6.99 6.99 7.79
N PRO A 19 6.74 6.88 6.47
CA PRO A 19 7.03 7.95 5.52
C PRO A 19 6.27 9.24 5.84
N THR A 20 6.86 10.37 5.42
CA THR A 20 6.24 11.70 5.60
C THR A 20 4.93 11.83 4.82
N GLU A 21 4.01 12.68 5.31
CA GLU A 21 2.69 12.86 4.68
C GLU A 21 2.78 13.29 3.20
N ASN A 22 3.76 14.11 2.83
CA ASN A 22 3.99 14.52 1.44
C ASN A 22 4.29 13.32 0.54
N THR A 23 5.11 12.38 1.03
CA THR A 23 5.45 11.13 0.35
C THR A 23 4.22 10.26 0.18
N LEU A 24 3.43 10.09 1.25
CA LEU A 24 2.19 9.33 1.21
C LEU A 24 1.19 9.92 0.20
N ARG A 25 0.99 11.23 0.20
CA ARG A 25 0.13 11.93 -0.77
C ARG A 25 0.67 11.80 -2.19
N ALA A 26 1.98 11.77 -2.39
CA ALA A 26 2.58 11.50 -3.70
C ALA A 26 2.26 10.07 -4.18
N TRP A 27 2.39 9.08 -3.30
CA TRP A 27 2.02 7.70 -3.60
C TRP A 27 0.55 7.56 -3.98
N ALA A 28 -0.36 8.13 -3.18
CA ALA A 28 -1.79 8.12 -3.46
C ALA A 28 -2.12 8.72 -4.84
N ARG A 29 -1.53 9.88 -5.17
CA ARG A 29 -1.71 10.55 -6.49
C ARG A 29 -1.14 9.74 -7.64
N SER A 30 -0.01 9.08 -7.43
CA SER A 30 0.67 8.26 -8.45
C SER A 30 0.13 6.83 -8.58
N GLY A 31 -0.91 6.48 -7.82
CA GLY A 31 -1.49 5.13 -7.85
C GLY A 31 -0.58 4.04 -7.28
N ARG A 32 0.31 4.35 -6.33
CA ARG A 32 1.29 3.40 -5.76
C ARG A 32 0.75 2.54 -4.60
N ILE A 33 -0.53 2.66 -4.26
CA ILE A 33 -1.17 1.93 -3.17
C ILE A 33 -2.36 1.17 -3.74
N VAL A 34 -2.48 -0.11 -3.40
CA VAL A 34 -3.50 -1.03 -3.92
C VAL A 34 -4.16 -1.80 -2.76
N PRO A 35 -5.49 -1.77 -2.61
CA PRO A 35 -6.47 -1.01 -3.42
C PRO A 35 -6.27 0.51 -3.35
N ALA A 36 -6.75 1.21 -4.38
CA ALA A 36 -6.54 2.65 -4.51
C ALA A 36 -7.14 3.44 -3.32
N PRO A 37 -6.43 4.45 -2.79
CA PRO A 37 -6.96 5.32 -1.73
C PRO A 37 -8.20 6.10 -2.17
N LEU A 38 -9.17 6.27 -1.27
CA LEU A 38 -10.33 7.14 -1.45
C LEU A 38 -10.04 8.53 -0.87
N LYS A 39 -10.19 9.59 -1.68
CA LYS A 39 -10.02 10.97 -1.20
C LYS A 39 -11.34 11.52 -0.66
N ILE A 40 -11.35 11.92 0.62
CA ILE A 40 -12.51 12.56 1.28
C ILE A 40 -12.02 13.87 1.90
N GLY A 41 -12.49 15.00 1.35
CA GLY A 41 -12.02 16.33 1.73
C GLY A 41 -10.51 16.48 1.54
N ARG A 42 -9.79 16.74 2.63
CA ARG A 42 -8.33 16.93 2.63
C ARG A 42 -7.54 15.65 2.91
N THR A 43 -8.22 14.52 3.16
CA THR A 43 -7.61 13.30 3.67
C THR A 43 -7.83 12.13 2.72
N TYR A 44 -6.82 11.27 2.59
CA TYR A 44 -6.96 9.99 1.91
C TYR A 44 -7.29 8.88 2.92
N TRP A 45 -8.17 7.99 2.51
CA TRP A 45 -8.63 6.83 3.26
C TRP A 45 -8.26 5.57 2.50
N VAL A 46 -7.74 4.59 3.21
CA VAL A 46 -7.21 3.34 2.66
C VAL A 46 -7.74 2.16 3.43
N GLU A 47 -7.76 1.01 2.79
CA GLU A 47 -8.04 -0.24 3.50
C GLU A 47 -6.82 -0.60 4.35
N PRO A 48 -7.01 -1.11 5.58
CA PRO A 48 -5.90 -1.55 6.44
C PRO A 48 -5.01 -2.59 5.75
N THR A 49 -5.60 -3.40 4.87
CA THR A 49 -4.93 -4.44 4.09
C THR A 49 -4.36 -3.93 2.76
N ALA A 50 -4.44 -2.63 2.47
CA ALA A 50 -3.82 -2.07 1.29
C ALA A 50 -2.30 -2.23 1.36
N LYS A 51 -1.68 -2.47 0.20
CA LYS A 51 -0.25 -2.67 0.03
C LYS A 51 0.34 -1.63 -0.90
N HIS A 52 1.62 -1.33 -0.71
CA HIS A 52 2.38 -0.54 -1.69
C HIS A 52 2.71 -1.42 -2.91
N ILE A 53 2.70 -0.87 -4.12
CA ILE A 53 2.95 -1.64 -5.36
C ILE A 53 4.30 -2.37 -5.32
N ALA A 54 5.33 -1.76 -4.73
CA ALA A 54 6.64 -2.42 -4.64
C ALA A 54 6.57 -3.74 -3.84
N GLU A 55 5.74 -3.81 -2.80
CA GLU A 55 5.52 -5.02 -2.01
C GLU A 55 4.75 -6.07 -2.84
N VAL A 56 3.66 -5.66 -3.50
CA VAL A 56 2.86 -6.53 -4.37
C VAL A 56 3.72 -7.14 -5.49
N MET A 57 4.58 -6.32 -6.10
CA MET A 57 5.51 -6.78 -7.15
C MET A 57 6.58 -7.74 -6.60
N ALA A 58 7.08 -7.51 -5.38
CA ALA A 58 8.02 -8.40 -4.73
C ALA A 58 7.38 -9.77 -4.43
N ASP A 59 6.16 -9.78 -3.89
CA ASP A 59 5.37 -10.99 -3.61
C ASP A 59 5.20 -11.82 -4.89
N ASN A 60 4.78 -11.18 -5.99
CA ASN A 60 4.54 -11.89 -7.25
C ASN A 60 5.82 -12.46 -7.87
N ARG A 61 6.95 -11.73 -7.76
CA ARG A 61 8.27 -12.21 -8.20
C ARG A 61 8.71 -13.44 -7.42
N LEU A 62 8.51 -13.45 -6.10
CA LEU A 62 8.84 -14.58 -5.25
C LEU A 62 8.01 -15.81 -5.59
N VAL A 63 6.69 -15.64 -5.76
CA VAL A 63 5.79 -16.73 -6.18
C VAL A 63 6.20 -17.31 -7.53
N SER A 64 6.56 -16.45 -8.48
CA SER A 64 7.03 -16.89 -9.81
C SER A 64 8.30 -17.73 -9.71
N ARG A 65 9.26 -17.33 -8.87
CA ARG A 65 10.50 -18.06 -8.63
C ARG A 65 10.27 -19.43 -7.99
N LEU A 66 9.40 -19.51 -6.99
CA LEU A 66 9.08 -20.78 -6.31
C LEU A 66 8.34 -21.77 -7.23
N ARG A 67 7.54 -21.27 -8.17
CA ARG A 67 6.86 -22.13 -9.17
C ARG A 67 7.83 -22.74 -10.18
N LEU A 68 8.90 -22.03 -10.53
CA LEU A 68 9.94 -22.49 -11.46
C LEU A 68 10.96 -23.45 -10.83
N SER A 69 10.97 -23.58 -9.50
CA SER A 69 11.91 -24.45 -8.77
C SER A 69 11.38 -25.84 -8.45
N LYS A 70 10.19 -26.21 -8.93
CA LYS A 70 9.64 -27.56 -8.75
C LYS A 70 10.06 -28.43 -9.96
N PRO A 71 10.74 -29.57 -9.76
CA PRO A 71 11.16 -30.47 -10.83
C PRO A 71 9.97 -31.13 -11.53
#